data_AF-A0A523WR31-F1
#
_entry.id   AF-A0A523WR31-F1
#
_cell.length_a   1.000
_cell.length_b   1.000
_cell.length_c   1.000
_cell.angle_alpha   90.00
_cell.angle_beta   90.00
_cell.angle_gamma   90.00
#
_symmetry.space_group_name_H-M   'P 1'
#
loop_
_entity.id
_entity.type
_entity.pdbx_description
1 polymer ?
#
loop_
_entity_poly.entity_id
_entity_poly.type
_entity_poly.pdbx_seq_one_letter_code
_entity_poly.pdbx_strand_id
1 'polypeptide(L)'
;MKFLKVLINSLISGIFFSSLLALLVLDLNINHIFNISFFRELTLFLTITYGVVITIICVFLFFIIQFFLGKKFKIAIISPSFLSMSFSLILFLFLLIFKANYNYFLSFFNLETRALLKTQQMTLLFLAVLGLLSYFGYHSYKKKVLFFWFYLFLLGTAITFAFYQRINYPIPQKSKKVANLEAKKIDRKITIIGLEGLSFDFIIPLINEEKLPNFSWLMEEGTWGKLKNFSPNEPLLLNNSFNTGKLPAKHRQISLLSYRFMKFNQEVEVVPRFIFFKQLTRTSLLLTSSKQPTSYTKDVWTIFKDNKTEFLLRDWPYDIAEEKASPGAEKLFNQFFKDLQFETSGIFNRLKKAFYADYEFEDRVTQEKIKKQPQFVYFMLNGLNIVETYFYKYSFPDLFGDIEQEEINKYSSVIERYYQFYDGIIGKHLASLKEDELLIVYSPHGIEAVPLWKRFVDLIFGNADVSAYHELAPEGVVFFYGKEIVRGKNIEGMKLIDIAPTLLNYLGLPVGKDMDGIVNSSIFMERFKIENPVLYISSYEEIAIKQPE
;
A
#
# COMPACT_ATOMS: atom_id res chain seq x y z
N MET A 1 33.65 14.20 35.19
CA MET A 1 33.64 14.94 33.89
C MET A 1 33.71 14.07 32.62
N LYS A 2 34.32 12.87 32.62
CA LYS A 2 34.41 12.03 31.40
C LYS A 2 33.04 11.60 30.84
N PHE A 3 32.15 11.11 31.71
CA PHE A 3 30.78 10.73 31.32
C PHE A 3 30.05 11.88 30.62
N LEU A 4 30.13 13.10 31.18
CA LEU A 4 29.51 14.29 30.59
C LEU A 4 30.01 14.57 29.15
N LYS A 5 31.32 14.41 28.89
CA LYS A 5 31.88 14.59 27.54
C LYS A 5 31.37 13.54 26.56
N VAL A 6 31.25 12.28 26.99
CA VAL A 6 30.66 11.21 26.16
C VAL A 6 29.19 11.54 25.89
N LEU A 7 28.44 11.92 26.91
CA LEU A 7 27.04 12.30 26.80
C LEU A 7 26.82 13.44 25.80
N ILE A 8 27.65 14.50 25.83
CA ILE A 8 27.56 15.61 24.87
C ILE A 8 27.76 15.15 23.43
N ASN A 9 28.79 14.32 23.15
CA ASN A 9 29.00 13.82 21.78
C ASN A 9 27.88 12.85 21.35
N SER A 10 27.38 12.04 22.27
CA SER A 10 26.22 11.16 22.02
C SER A 10 24.94 11.96 21.75
N LEU A 11 24.71 13.07 22.45
CA LEU A 11 23.57 13.97 22.20
C LEU A 11 23.65 14.60 20.81
N ILE A 12 24.83 15.08 20.40
CA ILE A 12 25.07 15.58 19.03
C ILE A 12 24.74 14.49 18.01
N SER A 13 25.13 13.24 18.29
CA SER A 13 24.84 12.09 17.43
C SER A 13 23.33 11.76 17.38
N GLY A 14 22.64 11.87 18.51
CA GLY A 14 21.17 11.74 18.58
C GLY A 14 20.44 12.80 17.76
N ILE A 15 20.81 14.07 17.90
CA ILE A 15 20.24 15.18 17.11
C ILE A 15 20.51 14.98 15.62
N PHE A 16 21.72 14.54 15.25
CA PHE A 16 22.06 14.24 13.87
C PHE A 16 21.16 13.14 13.27
N PHE A 17 20.96 12.02 13.97
CA PHE A 17 20.04 10.97 13.53
C PHE A 17 18.60 11.49 13.40
N SER A 18 18.11 12.25 14.38
CA SER A 18 16.77 12.83 14.36
C SER A 18 16.56 13.79 13.18
N SER A 19 17.60 14.53 12.77
CA SER A 19 17.56 15.41 11.59
C SER A 19 17.43 14.62 10.28
N LEU A 20 18.13 13.48 10.17
CA LEU A 20 18.02 12.57 9.03
C LEU A 20 16.63 11.93 8.96
N LEU A 21 16.10 11.49 10.11
CA LEU A 21 14.73 10.97 10.19
C LEU A 21 13.68 12.03 9.85
N ALA A 22 13.86 13.28 10.29
CA ALA A 22 12.97 14.39 9.92
C ALA A 22 12.96 14.61 8.40
N LEU A 23 14.13 14.54 7.76
CA LEU A 23 14.24 14.62 6.31
C LEU A 23 13.52 13.45 5.62
N LEU A 24 13.69 12.22 6.11
CA LEU A 24 12.95 11.05 5.60
C LEU A 24 11.43 11.23 5.70
N VAL A 25 10.92 11.69 6.84
CA VAL A 25 9.48 11.98 6.99
C VAL A 25 9.03 12.98 5.93
N LEU A 26 9.78 14.07 5.71
CA LEU A 26 9.45 15.05 4.67
C LEU A 26 9.51 14.43 3.27
N ASP A 27 10.50 13.58 2.99
CA ASP A 27 10.66 12.89 1.71
C ASP A 27 9.46 11.97 1.39
N LEU A 28 8.92 11.26 2.40
CA LEU A 28 7.73 10.40 2.23
C LEU A 28 6.44 11.20 1.97
N ASN A 29 6.35 12.44 2.46
CA ASN A 29 5.17 13.28 2.36
C ASN A 29 5.18 14.13 1.09
N ILE A 30 4.92 13.49 -0.05
CA ILE A 30 5.00 14.08 -1.40
C ILE A 30 4.05 15.26 -1.64
N ASN A 31 3.00 15.40 -0.82
CA ASN A 31 2.03 16.51 -0.89
C ASN A 31 2.45 17.72 -0.04
N HIS A 32 3.45 17.54 0.83
CA HIS A 32 3.90 18.59 1.72
C HIS A 32 4.95 19.48 1.03
N ILE A 33 4.75 20.80 1.09
CA ILE A 33 5.73 21.78 0.61
C ILE A 33 6.81 21.96 1.69
N PHE A 34 8.08 21.96 1.31
CA PHE A 34 9.17 22.06 2.28
C PHE A 34 9.11 23.37 3.09
N ASN A 35 9.21 23.27 4.42
CA ASN A 35 9.26 24.40 5.33
C ASN A 35 10.35 24.15 6.39
N ILE A 36 11.30 25.09 6.52
CA ILE A 36 12.42 24.96 7.44
C ILE A 36 12.02 25.03 8.92
N SER A 37 10.97 25.79 9.27
CA SER A 37 10.41 25.81 10.63
C SER A 37 9.90 24.44 11.00
N PHE A 38 9.12 23.84 10.11
CA PHE A 38 8.56 22.52 10.31
C PHE A 38 9.64 21.44 10.42
N PHE A 39 10.66 21.49 9.57
CA PHE A 39 11.81 20.59 9.69
C PHE A 39 12.47 20.65 11.08
N ARG A 40 12.63 21.86 11.65
CA ARG A 40 13.21 22.05 12.99
C ARG A 40 12.30 21.49 14.09
N GLU A 41 11.00 21.77 14.00
CA GLU A 41 9.99 21.25 14.93
C GLU A 41 9.97 19.72 14.93
N LEU A 42 9.97 19.12 13.74
CA LEU A 42 10.02 17.68 13.56
C LEU A 42 11.33 17.07 14.08
N THR A 43 12.47 17.73 13.82
CA THR A 43 13.77 17.29 14.36
C THR A 43 13.77 17.31 15.89
N LEU A 44 13.19 18.34 16.52
CA LEU A 44 13.07 18.42 17.98
C LEU A 44 12.20 17.29 18.54
N PHE A 45 11.03 17.06 17.94
CA PHE A 45 10.14 15.96 18.32
C PHE A 45 10.85 14.59 18.21
N LEU A 46 11.53 14.36 17.09
CA LEU A 46 12.28 13.13 16.86
C LEU A 46 13.53 13.00 17.74
N THR A 47 14.05 14.10 18.28
CA THR A 47 15.16 14.08 19.25
C THR A 47 14.69 13.52 20.58
N ILE A 48 13.50 13.93 21.05
CA ILE A 48 12.92 13.46 22.32
C ILE A 48 12.55 11.98 22.26
N THR A 49 12.14 11.49 21.10
CA THR A 49 11.73 10.09 20.91
C THR A 49 12.90 9.19 20.48
N TYR A 50 13.40 9.35 19.26
CA TYR A 50 14.44 8.50 18.69
C TYR A 50 15.87 8.96 19.04
N GLY A 51 16.09 10.27 19.15
CA GLY A 51 17.41 10.83 19.43
C GLY A 51 17.94 10.44 20.82
N VAL A 52 17.07 10.36 21.83
CA VAL A 52 17.41 9.86 23.17
C VAL A 52 17.88 8.40 23.10
N VAL A 53 17.19 7.54 22.34
CA VAL A 53 17.57 6.13 22.18
C VAL A 53 18.95 6.02 21.52
N ILE A 54 19.20 6.75 20.44
CA ILE A 54 20.53 6.78 19.79
C ILE A 54 21.61 7.33 20.73
N THR A 55 21.28 8.36 21.52
CA THR A 55 22.20 8.91 22.52
C THR A 55 22.61 7.83 23.52
N ILE A 56 21.63 7.09 24.06
CA ILE A 56 21.86 5.99 25.00
C ILE A 56 22.73 4.90 24.35
N ILE A 57 22.38 4.46 23.14
CA ILE A 57 23.15 3.47 22.38
C ILE A 57 24.61 3.93 22.19
N CYS A 58 24.84 5.18 21.80
CA CYS A 58 26.18 5.72 21.62
C CYS A 58 26.99 5.75 22.94
N VAL A 59 26.34 6.10 24.05
CA VAL A 59 26.97 6.05 25.39
C VAL A 59 27.37 4.61 25.73
N PHE A 60 26.46 3.65 25.58
CA PHE A 60 26.73 2.24 25.88
C PHE A 60 27.83 1.67 24.98
N LEU A 61 27.74 1.87 23.66
CA LEU A 61 28.75 1.41 22.70
C LEU A 61 30.14 1.95 23.04
N PHE A 62 30.25 3.22 23.42
CA PHE A 62 31.53 3.79 23.84
C PHE A 62 32.15 3.05 25.03
N PHE A 63 31.37 2.77 26.07
CA PHE A 63 31.87 2.08 27.26
C PHE A 63 32.14 0.60 27.01
N ILE A 64 31.34 -0.08 26.19
CA ILE A 64 31.56 -1.46 25.75
C ILE A 64 32.88 -1.58 24.98
N ILE A 65 33.08 -0.72 23.97
CA ILE A 65 34.32 -0.69 23.18
C ILE A 65 35.53 -0.42 24.09
N GLN A 66 35.39 0.51 25.03
CA GLN A 66 36.45 0.83 25.98
C GLN A 66 36.78 -0.36 26.90
N PHE A 67 35.76 -1.10 27.35
CA PHE A 67 35.90 -2.29 28.18
C PHE A 67 36.67 -3.39 27.45
N PHE A 68 36.25 -3.76 26.24
CA PHE A 68 36.90 -4.81 25.46
C PHE A 68 38.31 -4.46 24.99
N LEU A 69 38.58 -3.18 24.69
CA LEU A 69 39.92 -2.74 24.29
C LEU A 69 40.89 -2.58 25.47
N GLY A 70 40.42 -2.69 26.72
CA GLY A 70 41.24 -2.55 27.93
C GLY A 70 41.93 -1.17 28.07
N LYS A 71 41.51 -0.17 27.29
CA LYS A 71 42.20 1.13 27.16
C LYS A 71 41.30 2.27 27.62
N LYS A 72 41.79 3.12 28.53
CA LYS A 72 41.08 4.34 28.92
C LYS A 72 41.23 5.42 27.84
N PHE A 73 40.15 5.69 27.10
CA PHE A 73 40.13 6.81 26.15
C PHE A 73 40.04 8.17 26.86
N LYS A 74 40.89 9.12 26.43
CA LYS A 74 40.74 10.56 26.71
C LYS A 74 39.84 11.16 25.63
N ILE A 75 38.70 11.73 26.04
CA ILE A 75 37.70 12.31 25.13
C ILE A 75 37.62 13.83 25.33
N ALA A 76 37.52 14.58 24.22
CA ALA A 76 37.27 16.01 24.22
C ALA A 76 35.76 16.30 24.42
N ILE A 77 35.39 17.55 24.70
CA ILE A 77 33.97 17.93 24.80
C ILE A 77 33.28 17.73 23.44
N ILE A 78 33.94 18.15 22.36
CA ILE A 78 33.60 17.81 20.98
C ILE A 78 34.76 16.99 20.45
N SER A 79 34.54 15.69 20.19
CA SER A 79 35.60 14.74 19.88
C SER A 79 35.55 14.32 18.41
N PRO A 80 36.51 14.78 17.57
CA PRO A 80 36.59 14.45 16.14
C PRO A 80 36.49 12.96 15.83
N SER A 81 37.22 12.13 16.58
CA SER A 81 37.19 10.67 16.40
C SER A 81 35.89 10.03 16.86
N PHE A 82 35.22 10.59 17.87
CA PHE A 82 33.94 10.05 18.32
C PHE A 82 32.88 10.35 17.26
N LEU A 83 32.79 11.61 16.83
CA LEU A 83 31.75 12.08 15.92
C LEU A 83 31.90 11.50 14.51
N SER A 84 33.13 11.39 13.99
CA SER A 84 33.35 10.73 12.68
C SER A 84 32.89 9.28 12.68
N MET A 85 33.18 8.52 13.75
CA MET A 85 32.74 7.13 13.89
C MET A 85 31.23 7.05 14.12
N SER A 86 30.68 7.81 15.06
CA SER A 86 29.26 7.74 15.39
C SER A 86 28.38 8.21 14.23
N PHE A 87 28.75 9.29 13.53
CA PHE A 87 28.00 9.77 12.36
C PHE A 87 28.03 8.75 11.22
N SER A 88 29.17 8.09 10.99
CA SER A 88 29.26 7.04 9.99
C SER A 88 28.34 5.85 10.32
N LEU A 89 28.40 5.32 11.54
CA LEU A 89 27.53 4.23 11.98
C LEU A 89 26.05 4.60 11.91
N ILE A 90 25.72 5.84 12.30
CA ILE A 90 24.36 6.38 12.22
C ILE A 90 23.91 6.50 10.77
N LEU A 91 24.77 6.94 9.85
CA LEU A 91 24.44 7.01 8.42
C LEU A 91 24.17 5.62 7.84
N PHE A 92 24.95 4.60 8.21
CA PHE A 92 24.67 3.22 7.78
C PHE A 92 23.32 2.72 8.32
N LEU A 93 23.04 2.93 9.61
CA LEU A 93 21.75 2.59 10.21
C LEU A 93 20.59 3.33 9.52
N PHE A 94 20.75 4.63 9.30
CA PHE A 94 19.76 5.44 8.61
C PHE A 94 19.55 4.99 7.17
N LEU A 95 20.60 4.62 6.43
CA LEU A 95 20.49 4.11 5.07
C LEU A 95 19.69 2.80 4.99
N LEU A 96 19.79 1.92 5.99
CA LEU A 96 18.93 0.74 6.08
C LEU A 96 17.45 1.13 6.23
N ILE A 97 17.16 2.05 7.15
CA ILE A 97 15.80 2.56 7.39
C ILE A 97 15.26 3.27 6.13
N PHE A 98 16.08 4.13 5.52
CA PHE A 98 15.74 4.87 4.32
C PHE A 98 15.48 3.93 3.15
N LYS A 99 16.35 2.94 2.92
CA LYS A 99 16.17 1.95 1.84
C LYS A 99 14.89 1.13 2.02
N ALA A 100 14.60 0.67 3.24
CA ALA A 100 13.38 -0.07 3.53
C ALA A 100 12.12 0.77 3.28
N ASN A 101 12.11 2.03 3.72
CA ASN A 101 11.00 2.95 3.47
C ASN A 101 10.87 3.33 2.00
N TYR A 102 11.98 3.59 1.31
CA TYR A 102 12.00 3.90 -0.13
C TYR A 102 11.38 2.78 -0.95
N ASN A 103 11.72 1.52 -0.65
CA ASN A 103 11.15 0.37 -1.34
C ASN A 103 9.66 0.21 -1.03
N TYR A 104 9.24 0.37 0.23
CA TYR A 104 7.84 0.23 0.64
C TYR A 104 6.93 1.32 0.05
N PHE A 105 7.41 2.56 -0.06
CA PHE A 105 6.67 3.70 -0.60
C PHE A 105 7.01 4.01 -2.07
N LEU A 106 7.58 3.06 -2.82
CA LEU A 106 8.08 3.31 -4.18
C LEU A 106 7.01 3.86 -5.13
N SER A 107 5.75 3.48 -4.92
CA SER A 107 4.57 3.93 -5.67
C SER A 107 4.26 5.43 -5.50
N PHE A 108 4.79 6.07 -4.44
CA PHE A 108 4.55 7.49 -4.14
C PHE A 108 5.49 8.40 -4.92
N PHE A 109 6.59 7.86 -5.45
CA PHE A 109 7.63 8.65 -6.12
C PHE A 109 7.52 8.50 -7.63
N ASN A 110 7.45 9.62 -8.35
CA ASN A 110 7.61 9.63 -9.80
C ASN A 110 9.08 9.44 -10.20
N LEU A 111 9.38 9.35 -11.49
CA LEU A 111 10.75 9.10 -11.98
C LEU A 111 11.76 10.16 -11.50
N GLU A 112 11.35 11.43 -11.47
CA GLU A 112 12.18 12.55 -11.01
C GLU A 112 12.49 12.43 -9.51
N THR A 113 11.46 12.28 -8.67
CA THR A 113 11.63 12.10 -7.22
C THR A 113 12.44 10.84 -6.90
N ARG A 114 12.27 9.74 -7.65
CA ARG A 114 13.09 8.53 -7.49
C ARG A 114 14.57 8.80 -7.79
N ALA A 115 14.90 9.61 -8.79
CA ALA A 115 16.27 9.96 -9.11
C ALA A 115 16.92 10.82 -8.01
N LEU A 116 16.19 11.80 -7.48
CA LEU A 116 16.62 12.63 -6.35
C LEU A 116 16.90 11.77 -5.11
N LEU A 117 15.95 10.92 -4.71
CA LEU A 117 16.09 10.03 -3.54
C LEU A 117 17.26 9.04 -3.69
N LYS A 118 17.49 8.48 -4.89
CA LYS A 118 18.65 7.62 -5.16
C LYS A 118 19.96 8.40 -5.02
N THR A 119 20.03 9.61 -5.55
CA THR A 119 21.21 10.48 -5.44
C THR A 119 21.51 10.82 -3.97
N GLN A 120 20.47 11.12 -3.18
CA GLN A 120 20.58 11.33 -1.74
C GLN A 120 21.12 10.08 -1.02
N GLN A 121 20.59 8.88 -1.31
CA GLN A 121 21.10 7.63 -0.72
C GLN A 121 22.58 7.38 -1.06
N MET A 122 22.98 7.57 -2.31
CA MET A 122 24.38 7.39 -2.73
C MET A 122 25.32 8.41 -2.07
N THR A 123 24.87 9.66 -1.95
CA THR A 123 25.63 10.72 -1.27
C THR A 123 25.82 10.40 0.21
N LEU A 124 24.78 9.96 0.90
CA LEU A 124 24.85 9.57 2.30
C LEU A 124 25.73 8.32 2.51
N LEU A 125 25.70 7.35 1.57
CA LEU A 125 26.58 6.18 1.61
C LEU A 125 28.05 6.58 1.45
N PHE A 126 28.35 7.47 0.50
CA PHE A 126 29.70 8.02 0.33
C PHE A 126 30.18 8.70 1.61
N LEU A 127 29.34 9.52 2.26
CA LEU A 127 29.67 10.17 3.53
C LEU A 127 29.84 9.19 4.69
N ALA A 128 29.06 8.11 4.73
CA ALA A 128 29.22 7.07 5.74
C ALA A 128 30.62 6.44 5.64
N VAL A 129 31.04 6.06 4.43
CA VAL A 129 32.39 5.51 4.17
C VAL A 129 33.48 6.54 4.46
N LEU A 130 33.30 7.79 4.00
CA LEU A 130 34.25 8.87 4.23
C LEU A 130 34.42 9.18 5.73
N GLY A 131 33.35 9.07 6.52
CA GLY A 131 33.40 9.20 7.98
C GLY A 131 34.31 8.16 8.63
N LEU A 132 34.23 6.89 8.20
CA LEU A 132 35.16 5.83 8.67
C LEU A 132 36.60 6.15 8.24
N LEU A 133 36.80 6.54 6.98
CA LEU A 133 38.13 6.92 6.49
C LEU A 133 38.71 8.10 7.28
N SER A 134 37.88 9.09 7.62
CA SER A 134 38.28 10.22 8.47
C SER A 134 38.62 9.76 9.89
N TYR A 135 37.90 8.78 10.44
CA TYR A 135 38.21 8.17 11.74
C TYR A 135 39.57 7.47 11.73
N PHE A 136 39.83 6.62 10.73
CA PHE A 136 41.11 5.92 10.59
C PHE A 136 42.25 6.91 10.28
N GLY A 137 42.04 7.85 9.37
CA GLY A 137 43.01 8.91 9.03
C GLY A 137 43.38 9.77 10.24
N TYR A 138 42.43 10.10 11.11
CA TYR A 138 42.72 10.78 12.37
C TYR A 138 43.68 9.98 13.25
N HIS A 139 43.57 8.66 13.33
CA HIS A 139 44.48 7.83 14.13
C HIS A 139 45.83 7.58 13.44
N SER A 140 45.83 7.39 12.12
CA SER A 140 47.05 7.13 11.33
C SER A 140 47.94 8.36 11.17
N TYR A 141 47.37 9.57 11.09
CA TYR A 141 48.11 10.81 10.86
C TYR A 141 48.18 11.71 12.09
N LYS A 142 48.63 11.16 13.23
CA LYS A 142 48.93 11.89 14.48
C LYS A 142 47.78 12.80 14.97
N LYS A 143 46.51 12.40 14.83
CA LYS A 143 45.33 13.14 15.31
C LYS A 143 45.13 14.51 14.66
N LYS A 144 45.53 14.67 13.39
CA LYS A 144 45.25 15.87 12.60
C LYS A 144 43.73 16.06 12.46
N VAL A 145 43.21 17.15 13.02
CA VAL A 145 41.77 17.49 12.99
C VAL A 145 41.30 17.90 11.59
N LEU A 146 42.22 18.20 10.67
CA LEU A 146 41.91 18.57 9.28
C LEU A 146 41.00 17.56 8.57
N PHE A 147 41.24 16.25 8.75
CA PHE A 147 40.39 15.21 8.16
C PHE A 147 38.94 15.30 8.64
N PHE A 148 38.76 15.60 9.93
CA PHE A 148 37.43 15.76 10.52
C PHE A 148 36.74 17.04 10.03
N TRP A 149 37.45 18.16 9.92
CA TRP A 149 36.87 19.40 9.38
C TRP A 149 36.49 19.26 7.91
N PHE A 150 37.32 18.58 7.11
CA PHE A 150 36.99 18.27 5.72
C PHE A 150 35.75 17.36 5.61
N TYR A 151 35.68 16.32 6.43
CA TYR A 151 34.49 15.47 6.53
C TYR A 151 33.24 16.26 6.92
N LEU A 152 33.31 17.11 7.96
CA LEU A 152 32.18 17.93 8.39
C LEU A 152 31.74 18.93 7.33
N PHE A 153 32.69 19.54 6.61
CA PHE A 153 32.38 20.43 5.49
C PHE A 153 31.58 19.70 4.42
N LEU A 154 32.07 18.53 3.97
CA LEU A 154 31.36 17.72 2.99
C LEU A 154 29.99 17.25 3.50
N LEU A 155 29.90 16.82 4.76
CA LEU A 155 28.63 16.46 5.39
C LEU A 155 27.65 17.63 5.38
N GLY A 156 28.09 18.82 5.75
CA GLY A 156 27.29 20.05 5.70
C GLY A 156 26.79 20.35 4.29
N THR A 157 27.67 20.31 3.29
CA THR A 157 27.30 20.53 1.88
C THR A 157 26.28 19.52 1.38
N ALA A 158 26.41 18.25 1.75
CA ALA A 158 25.49 17.20 1.34
C ALA A 158 24.11 17.33 1.99
N ILE A 159 24.04 17.74 3.27
CA ILE A 159 22.77 18.03 3.94
C ILE A 159 22.08 19.23 3.27
N THR A 160 22.82 20.30 2.97
CA THR A 160 22.29 21.45 2.22
C THR A 160 21.78 21.02 0.84
N PHE A 161 22.51 20.16 0.14
CA PHE A 161 22.10 19.61 -1.14
C PHE A 161 20.81 18.75 -1.01
N ALA A 162 20.66 17.98 0.06
CA ALA A 162 19.45 17.22 0.31
C ALA A 162 18.22 18.13 0.54
N PHE A 163 18.38 19.25 1.26
CA PHE A 163 17.31 20.24 1.36
C PHE A 163 16.98 20.90 0.02
N TYR A 164 17.99 21.22 -0.78
CA TYR A 164 17.79 21.74 -2.13
C TYR A 164 16.98 20.77 -3.00
N GLN A 165 17.33 19.47 -2.98
CA GLN A 165 16.56 18.44 -3.67
C GLN A 165 15.11 18.39 -3.17
N ARG A 166 14.87 18.46 -1.86
CA ARG A 166 13.52 18.41 -1.29
C ARG A 166 12.65 19.61 -1.67
N ILE A 167 13.26 20.79 -1.78
CA ILE A 167 12.58 22.03 -2.24
C ILE A 167 12.11 21.87 -3.69
N ASN A 168 12.85 21.15 -4.53
CA ASN A 168 12.54 20.94 -5.94
C ASN A 168 11.55 19.78 -6.19
N TYR A 169 10.90 19.22 -5.17
CA TYR A 169 9.91 18.17 -5.40
C TYR A 169 8.70 18.70 -6.18
N PRO A 170 8.13 17.91 -7.12
CA PRO A 170 6.98 18.33 -7.90
C PRO A 170 5.76 18.65 -7.02
N ILE A 171 5.30 19.90 -7.10
CA ILE A 171 4.18 20.42 -6.33
C ILE A 171 2.86 19.90 -6.92
N PRO A 172 1.87 19.50 -6.09
CA PRO A 172 0.54 19.17 -6.59
C PRO A 172 -0.10 20.36 -7.31
N GLN A 173 -0.49 20.19 -8.57
CA GLN A 173 -1.19 21.22 -9.34
C GLN A 173 -2.51 20.65 -9.88
N LYS A 174 -3.59 21.43 -9.78
CA LYS A 174 -4.83 21.13 -10.51
C LYS A 174 -4.67 21.62 -11.94
N SER A 175 -4.88 20.74 -12.92
CA SER A 175 -4.85 21.15 -14.32
C SER A 175 -5.99 22.13 -14.61
N LYS A 176 -5.74 23.08 -15.52
CA LYS A 176 -6.77 23.96 -16.05
C LYS A 176 -7.43 23.26 -17.23
N LYS A 177 -8.75 23.31 -17.28
CA LYS A 177 -9.51 22.79 -18.43
C LYS A 177 -9.15 23.59 -19.68
N VAL A 178 -8.73 22.89 -20.74
CA VAL A 178 -8.23 23.47 -21.99
C VAL A 178 -9.21 23.25 -23.15
N ALA A 179 -9.95 22.13 -23.17
CA ALA A 179 -10.85 21.79 -24.28
C ALA A 179 -12.06 20.93 -23.86
N ASN A 180 -13.03 20.82 -24.77
CA ASN A 180 -14.06 19.79 -24.74
C ASN A 180 -13.85 18.84 -25.93
N LEU A 181 -14.10 17.56 -25.72
CA LEU A 181 -14.08 16.54 -26.75
C LEU A 181 -15.45 15.85 -26.77
N GLU A 182 -16.07 15.78 -27.95
CA GLU A 182 -17.24 14.93 -28.14
C GLU A 182 -16.76 13.47 -28.20
N ALA A 183 -17.26 12.65 -27.29
CA ALA A 183 -16.95 11.22 -27.28
C ALA A 183 -18.18 10.40 -27.62
N LYS A 184 -17.95 9.19 -28.14
CA LYS A 184 -18.99 8.22 -28.43
C LYS A 184 -19.86 7.99 -27.18
N LYS A 185 -21.17 7.83 -27.38
CA LYS A 185 -22.08 7.36 -26.33
C LYS A 185 -21.69 5.92 -25.96
N ILE A 186 -21.56 5.66 -24.67
CA ILE A 186 -21.30 4.31 -24.16
C ILE A 186 -22.54 3.44 -24.42
N ASP A 187 -22.38 2.36 -25.18
CA ASP A 187 -23.42 1.40 -25.59
C ASP A 187 -23.24 0.01 -24.94
N ARG A 188 -22.00 -0.35 -24.59
CA ARG A 188 -21.64 -1.62 -23.95
C ARG A 188 -21.96 -1.66 -22.45
N LYS A 189 -22.13 -2.88 -21.92
CA LYS A 189 -22.39 -3.11 -20.49
C LYS A 189 -21.20 -3.77 -19.80
N ILE A 190 -20.95 -3.41 -18.54
CA ILE A 190 -19.89 -4.00 -17.72
C ILE A 190 -20.41 -4.26 -16.32
N THR A 191 -20.15 -5.46 -15.81
CA THR A 191 -20.24 -5.77 -14.37
C THR A 191 -18.85 -6.11 -13.85
N ILE A 192 -18.42 -5.39 -12.82
CA ILE A 192 -17.17 -5.63 -12.11
C ILE A 192 -17.49 -6.08 -10.69
N ILE A 193 -16.98 -7.25 -10.32
CA ILE A 193 -17.09 -7.84 -9.00
C ILE A 193 -15.68 -7.87 -8.40
N GLY A 194 -15.46 -7.03 -7.40
CA GLY A 194 -14.27 -7.07 -6.59
C GLY A 194 -14.45 -8.05 -5.43
N LEU A 195 -13.47 -8.92 -5.20
CA LEU A 195 -13.45 -9.91 -4.11
C LEU A 195 -12.09 -9.81 -3.41
N GLU A 196 -11.98 -9.12 -2.27
CA GLU A 196 -10.69 -8.94 -1.59
C GLU A 196 -10.13 -10.26 -1.03
N GLY A 197 -8.83 -10.48 -1.19
CA GLY A 197 -8.10 -11.63 -0.61
C GLY A 197 -7.91 -12.81 -1.55
N LEU A 198 -8.53 -12.82 -2.73
CA LEU A 198 -8.36 -13.93 -3.67
C LEU A 198 -6.89 -14.12 -4.07
N SER A 199 -6.42 -15.35 -3.95
CA SER A 199 -5.10 -15.79 -4.44
C SER A 199 -5.22 -17.06 -5.27
N PHE A 200 -4.39 -17.19 -6.30
CA PHE A 200 -4.24 -18.46 -7.03
C PHE A 200 -3.69 -19.59 -6.17
N ASP A 201 -3.05 -19.27 -5.04
CA ASP A 201 -2.58 -20.26 -4.07
C ASP A 201 -3.74 -21.03 -3.43
N PHE A 202 -4.96 -20.46 -3.41
CA PHE A 202 -6.19 -21.16 -3.02
C PHE A 202 -7.02 -21.58 -4.23
N ILE A 203 -7.18 -20.71 -5.24
CA ILE A 203 -8.05 -20.99 -6.38
C ILE A 203 -7.59 -22.24 -7.14
N ILE A 204 -6.29 -22.36 -7.44
CA ILE A 204 -5.78 -23.47 -8.26
C ILE A 204 -5.96 -24.82 -7.55
N PRO A 205 -5.53 -25.01 -6.27
CA PRO A 205 -5.81 -26.26 -5.55
C PRO A 205 -7.29 -26.60 -5.47
N LEU A 206 -8.15 -25.62 -5.17
CA LEU A 206 -9.58 -25.85 -5.01
C LEU A 206 -10.30 -26.17 -6.33
N ILE A 207 -9.83 -25.65 -7.47
CA ILE A 207 -10.29 -26.09 -8.80
C ILE A 207 -9.88 -27.53 -9.07
N ASN A 208 -8.63 -27.91 -8.75
CA ASN A 208 -8.15 -29.28 -8.93
C ASN A 208 -8.92 -30.30 -8.06
N GLU A 209 -9.48 -29.84 -6.94
CA GLU A 209 -10.38 -30.61 -6.07
C GLU A 209 -11.86 -30.55 -6.50
N GLU A 210 -12.17 -29.96 -7.65
CA GLU A 210 -13.53 -29.81 -8.20
C GLU A 210 -14.48 -28.98 -7.32
N LYS A 211 -13.94 -28.10 -6.46
CA LYS A 211 -14.71 -27.31 -5.49
C LYS A 211 -15.14 -25.94 -6.02
N LEU A 212 -14.50 -25.42 -7.07
CA LEU A 212 -14.75 -24.08 -7.62
C LEU A 212 -15.10 -24.13 -9.12
N PRO A 213 -16.27 -24.69 -9.49
CA PRO A 213 -16.64 -24.88 -10.89
C PRO A 213 -16.78 -23.56 -11.67
N ASN A 214 -17.25 -22.48 -11.04
CA ASN A 214 -17.42 -21.21 -11.75
C ASN A 214 -16.09 -20.48 -11.98
N PHE A 215 -15.14 -20.57 -11.04
CA PHE A 215 -13.77 -20.12 -11.29
C PHE A 215 -13.08 -20.96 -12.37
N SER A 216 -13.26 -22.28 -12.38
CA SER A 216 -12.74 -23.14 -13.47
C SER A 216 -13.29 -22.69 -14.82
N TRP A 217 -14.60 -22.44 -14.90
CA TRP A 217 -15.24 -21.92 -16.10
C TRP A 217 -14.66 -20.56 -16.55
N LEU A 218 -14.45 -19.61 -15.62
CA LEU A 218 -13.81 -18.34 -15.94
C LEU A 218 -12.39 -18.51 -16.47
N MET A 219 -11.66 -19.54 -16.03
CA MET A 219 -10.32 -19.85 -16.51
C MET A 219 -10.31 -20.48 -17.90
N GLU A 220 -11.28 -21.35 -18.20
CA GLU A 220 -11.41 -22.07 -19.46
C GLU A 220 -12.01 -21.20 -20.57
N GLU A 221 -13.06 -20.44 -20.27
CA GLU A 221 -13.82 -19.67 -21.25
C GLU A 221 -13.49 -18.17 -21.23
N GLY A 222 -12.71 -17.71 -20.26
CA GLY A 222 -12.30 -16.31 -20.11
C GLY A 222 -10.80 -16.09 -20.31
N THR A 223 -10.39 -14.84 -20.08
CA THR A 223 -8.98 -14.46 -19.90
C THR A 223 -8.74 -14.19 -18.43
N TRP A 224 -7.68 -14.73 -17.86
CA TRP A 224 -7.38 -14.63 -16.42
C TRP A 224 -5.90 -14.41 -16.18
N GLY A 225 -5.51 -13.95 -14.99
CA GLY A 225 -4.10 -13.86 -14.65
C GLY A 225 -3.85 -13.18 -13.31
N LYS A 226 -2.57 -13.12 -12.93
CA LYS A 226 -2.14 -12.42 -11.71
C LYS A 226 -2.26 -10.91 -11.91
N LEU A 227 -2.76 -10.23 -10.88
CA LEU A 227 -2.89 -8.78 -10.87
C LEU A 227 -1.82 -8.15 -9.99
N LYS A 228 -0.81 -7.56 -10.63
CA LYS A 228 0.28 -6.85 -9.96
C LYS A 228 -0.24 -5.57 -9.31
N ASN A 229 0.07 -5.39 -8.04
CA ASN A 229 -0.26 -4.20 -7.26
C ASN A 229 1.04 -3.57 -6.71
N PHE A 230 0.92 -2.76 -5.67
CA PHE A 230 2.05 -2.04 -5.08
C PHE A 230 1.85 -1.83 -3.58
N SER A 231 2.96 -1.58 -2.88
CA SER A 231 2.96 -1.09 -1.50
C SER A 231 2.97 0.45 -1.47
N PRO A 232 2.38 1.07 -0.43
CA PRO A 232 1.55 0.46 0.60
C PRO A 232 0.24 -0.09 0.04
N ASN A 233 -0.18 -1.27 0.51
CA ASN A 233 -1.37 -1.96 0.03
C ASN A 233 -2.56 -1.60 0.94
N GLU A 234 -3.04 -0.36 0.80
CA GLU A 234 -4.16 0.20 1.57
C GLU A 234 -5.37 0.42 0.65
N PRO A 235 -6.62 0.20 1.09
CA PRO A 235 -7.81 0.27 0.23
C PRO A 235 -7.94 1.59 -0.54
N LEU A 236 -7.72 2.74 0.13
CA LEU A 236 -7.75 4.06 -0.52
C LEU A 236 -6.78 4.15 -1.72
N LEU A 237 -5.57 3.63 -1.56
CA LEU A 237 -4.51 3.74 -2.58
C LEU A 237 -4.83 2.85 -3.78
N LEU A 238 -5.17 1.59 -3.50
CA LEU A 238 -5.49 0.61 -4.53
C LEU A 238 -6.72 1.05 -5.32
N ASN A 239 -7.75 1.52 -4.62
CA ASN A 239 -8.99 1.95 -5.25
C ASN A 239 -8.79 3.18 -6.14
N ASN A 240 -8.11 4.22 -5.64
CA ASN A 240 -7.81 5.39 -6.46
C ASN A 240 -6.94 5.05 -7.67
N SER A 241 -6.00 4.11 -7.51
CA SER A 241 -5.16 3.67 -8.62
C SER A 241 -5.92 2.83 -9.66
N PHE A 242 -6.84 1.97 -9.22
CA PHE A 242 -7.77 1.26 -10.09
C PHE A 242 -8.66 2.24 -10.86
N ASN A 243 -9.25 3.21 -10.16
CA ASN A 243 -10.22 4.16 -10.70
C ASN A 243 -9.61 5.22 -11.63
N THR A 244 -8.31 5.52 -11.52
CA THR A 244 -7.65 6.56 -12.32
C THR A 244 -6.66 6.02 -13.33
N GLY A 245 -6.20 4.78 -13.17
CA GLY A 245 -5.08 4.22 -13.93
C GLY A 245 -3.73 4.91 -13.64
N LYS A 246 -3.64 5.64 -12.52
CA LYS A 246 -2.46 6.40 -12.09
C LYS A 246 -1.95 5.85 -10.75
N LEU A 247 -0.65 5.96 -10.50
CA LEU A 247 -0.05 5.62 -9.21
C LEU A 247 -0.22 6.77 -8.19
N PRO A 248 0.03 6.52 -6.89
CA PRO A 248 -0.03 7.56 -5.85
C PRO A 248 0.84 8.79 -6.14
N ALA A 249 1.97 8.59 -6.82
CA ALA A 249 2.82 9.67 -7.32
C ALA A 249 2.10 10.70 -8.22
N LYS A 250 1.04 10.30 -8.91
CA LYS A 250 0.25 11.15 -9.81
C LYS A 250 -1.12 11.54 -9.23
N HIS A 251 -1.88 10.59 -8.67
CA HIS A 251 -3.21 10.92 -8.12
C HIS A 251 -3.16 11.65 -6.77
N ARG A 252 -2.03 11.59 -6.05
CA ARG A 252 -1.74 12.35 -4.81
C ARG A 252 -2.67 12.09 -3.62
N GLN A 253 -3.62 11.18 -3.73
CA GLN A 253 -4.47 10.73 -2.62
C GLN A 253 -3.77 9.59 -1.85
N ILE A 254 -2.93 9.93 -0.86
CA ILE A 254 -1.99 8.97 -0.26
C ILE A 254 -2.37 8.43 1.12
N SER A 255 -3.29 9.09 1.85
CA SER A 255 -3.71 8.70 3.19
C SER A 255 -5.06 9.31 3.56
N LEU A 256 -5.81 8.62 4.41
CA LEU A 256 -6.99 9.15 5.13
C LEU A 256 -6.64 9.67 6.51
N LEU A 257 -5.41 9.42 6.95
CA LEU A 257 -4.93 9.76 8.27
C LEU A 257 -4.01 10.97 8.14
N SER A 258 -4.21 11.91 9.04
CA SER A 258 -3.28 12.98 9.31
C SER A 258 -2.64 12.74 10.67
N TYR A 259 -1.33 12.89 10.73
CA TYR A 259 -0.52 12.72 11.92
C TYR A 259 -0.02 14.07 12.39
N ARG A 260 -0.42 14.46 13.60
CA ARG A 260 0.00 15.69 14.25
C ARG A 260 0.94 15.41 15.40
N PHE A 261 2.06 16.11 15.43
CA PHE A 261 3.06 15.98 16.49
C PHE A 261 2.67 16.82 17.70
N MET A 262 2.86 16.28 18.92
CA MET A 262 2.49 16.97 20.16
C MET A 262 3.06 18.41 20.21
N LYS A 263 2.17 19.40 20.40
CA LYS A 263 2.44 20.87 20.43
C LYS A 263 2.68 21.57 19.08
N PHE A 264 2.61 20.88 17.95
CA PHE A 264 2.82 21.47 16.64
C PHE A 264 1.53 21.52 15.82
N ASN A 265 1.37 22.56 15.00
CA ASN A 265 0.16 22.80 14.20
C ASN A 265 0.20 22.11 12.84
N GLN A 266 1.38 21.74 12.36
CA GLN A 266 1.53 21.08 11.06
C GLN A 266 1.30 19.58 11.19
N GLU A 267 0.74 19.00 10.12
CA GLU A 267 0.38 17.60 10.05
C GLU A 267 1.04 16.94 8.84
N VAL A 268 1.30 15.64 8.96
CA VAL A 268 1.82 14.80 7.87
C VAL A 268 0.85 13.68 7.56
N GLU A 269 0.80 13.25 6.31
CA GLU A 269 -0.11 12.19 5.85
C GLU A 269 0.52 10.80 6.00
N VAL A 270 1.86 10.74 5.96
CA VAL A 270 2.65 9.51 5.93
C VAL A 270 3.72 9.54 7.02
N VAL A 271 3.91 8.41 7.69
CA VAL A 271 4.98 8.21 8.68
C VAL A 271 5.88 7.04 8.28
N PRO A 272 7.18 7.08 8.61
CA PRO A 272 8.10 5.99 8.30
C PRO A 272 7.67 4.66 8.94
N ARG A 273 7.92 3.57 8.21
CA ARG A 273 7.73 2.18 8.61
C ARG A 273 9.04 1.59 9.13
N PHE A 274 8.93 0.42 9.76
CA PHE A 274 10.06 -0.38 10.28
C PHE A 274 10.87 0.25 11.42
N ILE A 275 10.35 1.32 12.04
CA ILE A 275 10.95 1.98 13.22
C ILE A 275 9.93 2.19 14.34
N PHE A 276 8.83 1.44 14.35
CA PHE A 276 7.74 1.55 15.34
C PHE A 276 7.12 2.95 15.45
N PHE A 277 7.16 3.77 14.39
CA PHE A 277 6.67 5.15 14.41
C PHE A 277 5.20 5.26 14.81
N LYS A 278 4.36 4.35 14.29
CA LYS A 278 2.93 4.30 14.65
C LYS A 278 2.70 4.03 16.14
N GLN A 279 3.66 3.45 16.88
CA GLN A 279 3.48 3.23 18.33
C GLN A 279 3.50 4.51 19.15
N LEU A 280 3.98 5.63 18.59
CA LEU A 280 3.88 6.94 19.22
C LEU A 280 2.42 7.42 19.38
N THR A 281 1.47 6.81 18.68
CA THR A 281 0.03 7.11 18.89
C THR A 281 -0.48 6.61 20.22
N ARG A 282 0.12 5.54 20.77
CA ARG A 282 -0.24 4.97 22.08
C ARG A 282 0.14 5.88 23.24
N THR A 283 1.16 6.72 23.08
CA THR A 283 1.68 7.63 24.11
C THR A 283 1.17 9.06 23.94
N SER A 284 0.17 9.29 23.07
CA SER A 284 -0.35 10.62 22.71
C SER A 284 0.71 11.60 22.17
N LEU A 285 1.90 11.12 21.82
CA LEU A 285 2.97 11.91 21.22
C LEU A 285 2.68 12.20 19.74
N LEU A 286 1.99 11.27 19.09
CA LEU A 286 1.49 11.38 17.73
C LEU A 286 -0.03 11.31 17.77
N LEU A 287 -0.70 12.40 17.42
CA LEU A 287 -2.16 12.45 17.35
C LEU A 287 -2.61 12.09 15.94
N THR A 288 -3.65 11.25 15.83
CA THR A 288 -4.23 10.85 14.56
C THR A 288 -5.59 11.51 14.37
N SER A 289 -5.80 12.13 13.22
CA SER A 289 -7.11 12.62 12.78
C SER A 289 -7.46 12.04 11.41
N SER A 290 -8.75 11.86 11.16
CA SER A 290 -9.25 11.52 9.83
C SER A 290 -9.28 12.77 8.95
N LYS A 291 -8.74 12.68 7.74
CA LYS A 291 -8.67 13.77 6.77
C LYS A 291 -8.95 13.22 5.37
N GLN A 292 -9.96 13.78 4.70
CA GLN A 292 -10.26 13.43 3.33
C GLN A 292 -9.19 14.03 2.40
N PRO A 293 -8.54 13.21 1.54
CA PRO A 293 -7.53 13.70 0.63
C PRO A 293 -8.14 14.61 -0.43
N THR A 294 -7.38 15.60 -0.87
CA THR A 294 -7.81 16.45 -1.99
C THR A 294 -7.60 15.70 -3.30
N SER A 295 -8.65 15.58 -4.12
CA SER A 295 -8.52 15.02 -5.46
C SER A 295 -7.94 16.04 -6.45
N TYR A 296 -6.91 15.61 -7.19
CA TYR A 296 -6.24 16.36 -8.25
C TYR A 296 -6.45 15.74 -9.64
N THR A 297 -7.02 14.53 -9.69
CA THR A 297 -7.16 13.72 -10.90
C THR A 297 -8.61 13.34 -11.11
N LYS A 298 -9.03 13.17 -12.38
CA LYS A 298 -10.33 12.62 -12.68
C LYS A 298 -10.25 11.09 -12.70
N ASP A 299 -11.18 10.46 -12.00
CA ASP A 299 -11.40 9.02 -12.07
C ASP A 299 -12.37 8.66 -13.21
N VAL A 300 -12.44 7.38 -13.54
CA VAL A 300 -13.37 6.83 -14.54
C VAL A 300 -14.83 7.12 -14.20
N TRP A 301 -15.19 7.18 -12.92
CA TRP A 301 -16.57 7.50 -12.49
C TRP A 301 -16.98 8.91 -12.85
N THR A 302 -16.07 9.87 -12.65
CA THR A 302 -16.26 11.27 -13.07
C THR A 302 -16.35 11.35 -14.59
N ILE A 303 -15.54 10.57 -15.33
CA ILE A 303 -15.60 10.49 -16.80
C ILE A 303 -16.96 9.95 -17.26
N PHE A 304 -17.47 8.90 -16.63
CA PHE A 304 -18.79 8.32 -16.96
C PHE A 304 -19.92 9.29 -16.62
N LYS A 305 -19.82 10.01 -15.50
CA LYS A 305 -20.77 11.05 -15.14
C LYS A 305 -20.77 12.21 -16.14
N ASP A 306 -19.60 12.66 -16.57
CA ASP A 306 -19.44 13.70 -17.61
C ASP A 306 -20.03 13.22 -18.96
N ASN A 307 -19.89 11.93 -19.28
CA ASN A 307 -20.52 11.28 -20.42
C ASN A 307 -22.01 10.96 -20.20
N LYS A 308 -22.64 11.34 -19.07
CA LYS A 308 -24.05 11.02 -18.75
C LYS A 308 -24.37 9.51 -18.82
N THR A 309 -23.42 8.65 -18.50
CA THR A 309 -23.58 7.20 -18.43
C THR A 309 -24.18 6.82 -17.08
N GLU A 310 -25.20 5.97 -17.08
CA GLU A 310 -25.76 5.45 -15.83
C GLU A 310 -24.91 4.30 -15.29
N PHE A 311 -24.48 4.42 -14.03
CA PHE A 311 -23.70 3.42 -13.34
C PHE A 311 -24.18 3.20 -11.90
N LEU A 312 -23.96 1.99 -11.39
CA LEU A 312 -24.13 1.61 -9.99
C LEU A 312 -22.74 1.37 -9.39
N LEU A 313 -22.33 2.26 -8.50
CA LEU A 313 -21.04 2.20 -7.80
C LEU A 313 -21.26 1.88 -6.32
N ARG A 314 -20.63 0.80 -5.83
CA ARG A 314 -20.60 0.37 -4.43
C ARG A 314 -19.18 -0.05 -4.03
N ASP A 315 -18.34 0.97 -3.92
CA ASP A 315 -16.90 0.85 -3.75
C ASP A 315 -16.45 1.25 -2.34
N TRP A 316 -15.15 1.26 -2.08
CA TRP A 316 -14.56 1.73 -0.85
C TRP A 316 -14.84 3.24 -0.62
N PRO A 317 -15.20 3.70 0.60
CA PRO A 317 -15.36 2.90 1.83
C PRO A 317 -16.59 2.01 1.77
N TYR A 318 -16.43 0.75 2.17
CA TYR A 318 -17.48 -0.25 2.14
C TYR A 318 -18.69 0.24 2.93
N ASP A 319 -19.83 0.40 2.25
CA ASP A 319 -21.11 0.73 2.86
C ASP A 319 -21.72 -0.53 3.49
N ILE A 320 -20.99 -1.09 4.47
CA ILE A 320 -21.42 -2.23 5.26
C ILE A 320 -22.01 -1.66 6.54
N ALA A 321 -23.31 -1.33 6.50
CA ALA A 321 -24.06 -1.14 7.73
C ALA A 321 -24.03 -2.47 8.53
N GLU A 322 -24.06 -2.42 9.86
CA GLU A 322 -24.31 -3.62 10.66
C GLU A 322 -25.74 -4.09 10.41
N GLU A 323 -25.89 -4.99 9.44
CA GLU A 323 -27.18 -5.47 9.01
C GLU A 323 -27.58 -6.74 9.75
N LYS A 324 -28.85 -6.78 10.12
CA LYS A 324 -29.44 -8.01 10.65
C LYS A 324 -29.50 -9.01 9.50
N ALA A 325 -28.95 -10.20 9.73
CA ALA A 325 -28.98 -11.28 8.78
C ALA A 325 -30.43 -11.58 8.35
N SER A 326 -30.68 -11.62 7.06
CA SER A 326 -31.93 -12.13 6.52
C SER A 326 -32.04 -13.64 6.79
N PRO A 327 -33.26 -14.21 6.79
CA PRO A 327 -33.43 -15.66 6.87
C PRO A 327 -32.70 -16.42 5.75
N GLY A 328 -32.50 -15.78 4.59
CA GLY A 328 -31.73 -16.33 3.48
C GLY A 328 -30.24 -16.45 3.82
N ALA A 329 -29.65 -15.37 4.37
CA ALA A 329 -28.27 -15.36 4.82
C ALA A 329 -28.00 -16.42 5.91
N GLU A 330 -28.88 -16.51 6.90
CA GLU A 330 -28.75 -17.53 7.97
C GLU A 330 -28.84 -18.96 7.43
N LYS A 331 -29.79 -19.21 6.52
CA LYS A 331 -29.95 -20.52 5.89
C LYS A 331 -28.70 -20.92 5.11
N LEU A 332 -28.17 -20.02 4.29
CA LEU A 332 -26.99 -20.31 3.48
C LEU A 332 -25.73 -20.46 4.34
N PHE A 333 -25.56 -19.62 5.37
CA PHE A 333 -24.47 -19.76 6.32
C PHE A 333 -24.49 -21.12 7.02
N ASN A 334 -25.66 -21.56 7.50
CA ASN A 334 -25.80 -22.87 8.14
C ASN A 334 -25.56 -24.04 7.16
N GLN A 335 -25.75 -23.83 5.86
CA GLN A 335 -25.40 -24.82 4.83
C GLN A 335 -23.88 -24.96 4.69
N PHE A 336 -23.14 -23.85 4.63
CA PHE A 336 -21.67 -23.86 4.52
C PHE A 336 -20.97 -24.25 5.83
N PHE A 337 -21.49 -23.86 7.00
CA PHE A 337 -20.82 -23.98 8.30
C PHE A 337 -21.61 -24.80 9.32
N LYS A 338 -22.29 -25.87 8.87
CA LYS A 338 -23.18 -26.71 9.69
C LYS A 338 -22.50 -27.29 10.94
N ASP A 339 -21.26 -27.72 10.81
CA ASP A 339 -20.39 -28.24 11.87
C ASP A 339 -20.00 -27.19 12.92
N LEU A 340 -20.11 -25.90 12.60
CA LEU A 340 -19.79 -24.79 13.50
C LEU A 340 -21.04 -24.14 14.13
N GLN A 341 -22.23 -24.73 13.97
CA GLN A 341 -23.50 -24.12 14.42
C GLN A 341 -23.58 -23.81 15.94
N PHE A 342 -22.80 -24.52 16.77
CA PHE A 342 -22.75 -24.31 18.22
C PHE A 342 -21.52 -23.52 18.69
N GLU A 343 -20.68 -23.06 17.76
CA GLU A 343 -19.51 -22.25 18.11
C GLU A 343 -19.94 -20.83 18.52
N THR A 344 -19.29 -20.29 19.55
CA THR A 344 -19.56 -18.97 20.14
C THR A 344 -18.30 -18.11 20.25
N SER A 345 -17.16 -18.60 19.80
CA SER A 345 -15.86 -17.93 19.85
C SER A 345 -15.88 -16.57 19.15
N GLY A 346 -15.02 -15.66 19.62
CA GLY A 346 -14.89 -14.32 19.03
C GLY A 346 -14.50 -14.35 17.54
N ILE A 347 -13.65 -15.31 17.16
CA ILE A 347 -13.21 -15.51 15.77
C ILE A 347 -14.36 -16.03 14.88
N PHE A 348 -15.20 -16.93 15.39
CA PHE A 348 -16.39 -17.39 14.68
C PHE A 348 -17.42 -16.28 14.47
N ASN A 349 -17.61 -15.40 15.46
CA ASN A 349 -18.48 -14.23 15.29
C ASN A 349 -17.97 -13.30 14.18
N ARG A 350 -16.66 -13.20 13.94
CA ARG A 350 -16.10 -12.45 12.81
C ARG A 350 -16.43 -13.11 11.47
N LEU A 351 -16.29 -14.43 11.36
CA LEU A 351 -16.70 -15.21 10.19
C LEU A 351 -18.18 -14.97 9.87
N LYS A 352 -19.05 -15.13 10.87
CA LYS A 352 -20.50 -14.94 10.73
C LYS A 352 -20.86 -13.53 10.27
N LYS A 353 -20.27 -12.50 10.90
CA LYS A 353 -20.46 -11.10 10.48
C LYS A 353 -19.98 -10.85 9.05
N ALA A 354 -18.80 -11.34 8.68
CA ALA A 354 -18.23 -11.16 7.35
C ALA A 354 -19.10 -11.84 6.27
N PHE A 355 -19.55 -13.07 6.51
CA PHE A 355 -20.44 -13.78 5.58
C PHE A 355 -21.78 -13.07 5.38
N TYR A 356 -22.42 -12.64 6.47
CA TYR A 356 -23.70 -11.93 6.38
C TYR A 356 -23.55 -10.57 5.68
N ALA A 357 -22.49 -9.83 5.98
CA ALA A 357 -22.21 -8.57 5.31
C ALA A 357 -22.10 -8.75 3.79
N ASP A 358 -21.28 -9.70 3.33
CA ASP A 358 -21.09 -9.94 1.90
C ASP A 358 -22.39 -10.43 1.21
N TYR A 359 -23.14 -11.33 1.85
CA TYR A 359 -24.41 -11.83 1.32
C TYR A 359 -25.45 -10.71 1.15
N GLU A 360 -25.70 -9.93 2.20
CA GLU A 360 -26.72 -8.87 2.17
C GLU A 360 -26.32 -7.72 1.23
N PHE A 361 -25.01 -7.44 1.14
CA PHE A 361 -24.49 -6.43 0.25
C PHE A 361 -24.62 -6.85 -1.22
N GLU A 362 -24.23 -8.08 -1.57
CA GLU A 362 -24.41 -8.61 -2.93
C GLU A 362 -25.89 -8.65 -3.32
N ASP A 363 -26.77 -9.14 -2.46
CA ASP A 363 -28.19 -9.22 -2.78
C ASP A 363 -28.78 -7.83 -3.07
N ARG A 364 -28.49 -6.83 -2.23
CA ARG A 364 -28.94 -5.44 -2.45
C ARG A 364 -28.42 -4.88 -3.77
N VAL A 365 -27.13 -5.07 -4.07
CA VAL A 365 -26.56 -4.61 -5.34
C VAL A 365 -27.27 -5.27 -6.51
N THR A 366 -27.55 -6.56 -6.42
CA THR A 366 -28.30 -7.30 -7.44
C THR A 366 -29.74 -6.79 -7.58
N GLN A 367 -30.45 -6.53 -6.48
CA GLN A 367 -31.79 -5.92 -6.54
C GLN A 367 -31.77 -4.52 -7.17
N GLU A 368 -30.79 -3.69 -6.82
CA GLU A 368 -30.61 -2.37 -7.44
C GLU A 368 -30.25 -2.46 -8.92
N LYS A 369 -29.38 -3.41 -9.30
CA LYS A 369 -29.04 -3.70 -10.70
C LYS A 369 -30.28 -4.07 -11.50
N ILE A 370 -31.13 -4.95 -10.97
CA ILE A 370 -32.39 -5.35 -11.63
C ILE A 370 -33.34 -4.16 -11.80
N LYS A 371 -33.47 -3.32 -10.76
CA LYS A 371 -34.38 -2.17 -10.76
C LYS A 371 -33.93 -1.04 -11.69
N LYS A 372 -32.64 -0.70 -11.68
CA LYS A 372 -32.10 0.45 -12.43
C LYS A 372 -31.60 0.08 -13.82
N GLN A 373 -31.21 -1.18 -14.05
CA GLN A 373 -30.57 -1.65 -15.28
C GLN A 373 -29.44 -0.73 -15.80
N PRO A 374 -28.48 -0.35 -14.95
CA PRO A 374 -27.40 0.56 -15.34
C PRO A 374 -26.49 -0.09 -16.40
N GLN A 375 -25.75 0.73 -17.14
CA GLN A 375 -24.80 0.26 -18.13
C GLN A 375 -23.54 -0.30 -17.46
N PHE A 376 -23.18 0.24 -16.30
CA PHE A 376 -22.01 -0.17 -15.55
C PHE A 376 -22.37 -0.50 -14.11
N VAL A 377 -21.89 -1.64 -13.61
CA VAL A 377 -22.05 -2.06 -12.22
C VAL A 377 -20.68 -2.36 -11.64
N TYR A 378 -20.38 -1.80 -10.47
CA TYR A 378 -19.19 -2.11 -9.69
C TYR A 378 -19.54 -2.25 -8.23
N PHE A 379 -19.09 -3.35 -7.63
CA PHE A 379 -19.12 -3.54 -6.19
C PHE A 379 -17.94 -4.38 -5.73
N MET A 380 -17.55 -4.24 -4.46
CA MET A 380 -16.44 -4.95 -3.85
C MET A 380 -16.90 -5.64 -2.56
N LEU A 381 -16.55 -6.92 -2.40
CA LEU A 381 -16.77 -7.73 -1.20
C LEU A 381 -15.46 -7.89 -0.45
N ASN A 382 -15.49 -7.78 0.88
CA ASN A 382 -14.30 -7.79 1.73
C ASN A 382 -14.28 -8.92 2.76
N GLY A 383 -15.35 -9.71 2.84
CA GLY A 383 -15.52 -10.70 3.89
C GLY A 383 -14.46 -11.80 3.86
N LEU A 384 -13.98 -12.21 2.68
CA LEU A 384 -12.89 -13.19 2.57
C LEU A 384 -11.60 -12.65 3.18
N ASN A 385 -11.17 -11.44 2.86
CA ASN A 385 -10.00 -10.79 3.46
C ASN A 385 -10.10 -10.74 5.00
N ILE A 386 -11.29 -10.44 5.54
CA ILE A 386 -11.54 -10.47 7.00
C ILE A 386 -11.38 -11.89 7.54
N VAL A 387 -11.94 -12.90 6.87
CA VAL A 387 -11.85 -14.30 7.29
C VAL A 387 -10.41 -14.80 7.22
N GLU A 388 -9.72 -14.61 6.10
CA GLU A 388 -8.33 -14.99 5.92
C GLU A 388 -7.44 -14.38 7.01
N THR A 389 -7.61 -13.09 7.34
CA THR A 389 -6.87 -12.40 8.41
C THR A 389 -6.79 -13.22 9.71
N TYR A 390 -7.86 -13.91 10.11
CA TYR A 390 -7.90 -14.66 11.37
C TYR A 390 -7.80 -16.19 11.21
N PHE A 391 -8.25 -16.74 10.09
CA PHE A 391 -8.35 -18.19 9.89
C PHE A 391 -7.18 -18.79 9.11
N TYR A 392 -6.30 -17.97 8.49
CA TYR A 392 -5.20 -18.44 7.63
C TYR A 392 -4.27 -19.43 8.34
N LYS A 393 -4.03 -19.24 9.64
CA LYS A 393 -3.20 -20.15 10.45
C LYS A 393 -3.73 -21.59 10.52
N TYR A 394 -5.04 -21.80 10.38
CA TYR A 394 -5.63 -23.14 10.43
C TYR A 394 -5.57 -23.87 9.08
N SER A 395 -5.50 -23.12 7.97
CA SER A 395 -5.29 -23.69 6.63
C SER A 395 -3.80 -23.98 6.36
N PHE A 396 -2.88 -23.25 7.01
CA PHE A 396 -1.43 -23.47 6.89
C PHE A 396 -0.73 -23.58 8.25
N PRO A 397 -1.05 -24.59 9.08
CA PRO A 397 -0.54 -24.69 10.46
C PRO A 397 0.99 -24.75 10.53
N ASP A 398 1.66 -25.35 9.54
CA ASP A 398 3.12 -25.44 9.46
C ASP A 398 3.83 -24.08 9.51
N LEU A 399 3.13 -23.00 9.12
CA LEU A 399 3.67 -21.64 9.14
C LEU A 399 3.57 -20.96 10.50
N PHE A 400 2.81 -21.51 11.46
CA PHE A 400 2.42 -20.83 12.72
C PHE A 400 2.87 -21.53 14.01
N GLY A 401 3.57 -22.66 13.92
CA GLY A 401 4.05 -23.41 15.08
C GLY A 401 2.95 -24.28 15.69
N ASP A 402 2.99 -24.48 17.01
CA ASP A 402 2.05 -25.37 17.68
C ASP A 402 0.66 -24.72 17.81
N ILE A 403 -0.28 -25.19 16.98
CA ILE A 403 -1.72 -24.92 17.09
C ILE A 403 -2.39 -26.19 17.57
N GLU A 404 -3.38 -26.07 18.46
CA GLU A 404 -4.14 -27.22 18.95
C GLU A 404 -4.83 -27.97 17.80
N GLN A 405 -4.62 -29.28 17.71
CA GLN A 405 -5.16 -30.10 16.63
C GLN A 405 -6.70 -30.05 16.55
N GLU A 406 -7.38 -29.87 17.68
CA GLU A 406 -8.82 -29.68 17.73
C GLU A 406 -9.27 -28.42 16.98
N GLU A 407 -8.55 -27.30 17.14
CA GLU A 407 -8.83 -26.07 16.41
C GLU A 407 -8.54 -26.20 14.91
N ILE A 408 -7.43 -26.87 14.54
CA ILE A 408 -7.11 -27.13 13.13
C ILE A 408 -8.23 -27.94 12.47
N ASN A 409 -8.65 -29.03 13.09
CA ASN A 409 -9.72 -29.88 12.58
C ASN A 409 -11.04 -29.11 12.43
N LYS A 410 -11.29 -28.17 13.35
CA LYS A 410 -12.49 -27.33 13.35
C LYS A 410 -12.48 -26.25 12.28
N TYR A 411 -11.35 -25.59 12.05
CA TYR A 411 -11.29 -24.34 11.31
C TYR A 411 -10.55 -24.40 9.96
N SER A 412 -9.81 -25.47 9.67
CA SER A 412 -9.00 -25.62 8.43
C SER A 412 -9.78 -25.40 7.13
N SER A 413 -11.05 -25.83 7.10
CA SER A 413 -11.92 -25.72 5.92
C SER A 413 -12.71 -24.40 5.83
N VAL A 414 -12.55 -23.48 6.78
CA VAL A 414 -13.31 -22.22 6.81
C VAL A 414 -13.05 -21.35 5.58
N ILE A 415 -11.77 -21.16 5.22
CA ILE A 415 -11.38 -20.35 4.04
C ILE A 415 -11.89 -21.02 2.77
N GLU A 416 -11.68 -22.33 2.61
CA GLU A 416 -12.19 -23.11 1.48
C GLU A 416 -13.70 -22.88 1.24
N ARG A 417 -14.51 -23.01 2.29
CA ARG A 417 -15.97 -22.84 2.19
C ARG A 417 -16.36 -21.41 1.82
N TYR A 418 -15.55 -20.43 2.21
CA TYR A 418 -15.74 -19.04 1.82
C TYR A 418 -15.42 -18.82 0.32
N TYR A 419 -14.39 -19.49 -0.22
CA TYR A 419 -14.15 -19.51 -1.67
C TYR A 419 -15.31 -20.15 -2.43
N GLN A 420 -15.91 -21.24 -1.91
CA GLN A 420 -17.09 -21.86 -2.51
C GLN A 420 -18.31 -20.92 -2.49
N PHE A 421 -18.49 -20.14 -1.42
CA PHE A 421 -19.51 -19.09 -1.36
C PHE A 421 -19.31 -18.03 -2.46
N TYR A 422 -18.08 -17.54 -2.63
CA TYR A 422 -17.75 -16.60 -3.71
C TYR A 422 -17.91 -17.22 -5.11
N ASP A 423 -17.55 -18.50 -5.29
CA ASP A 423 -17.80 -19.24 -6.53
C ASP A 423 -19.30 -19.26 -6.87
N GLY A 424 -20.16 -19.46 -5.87
CA GLY A 424 -21.62 -19.38 -6.03
C GLY A 424 -22.11 -18.00 -6.45
N ILE A 425 -21.55 -16.92 -5.90
CA ILE A 425 -21.85 -15.53 -6.32
C ILE A 425 -21.47 -15.33 -7.79
N ILE A 426 -20.28 -15.78 -8.19
CA ILE A 426 -19.84 -15.71 -9.59
C ILE A 426 -20.82 -16.47 -10.50
N GLY A 427 -21.24 -17.67 -10.11
CA GLY A 427 -22.23 -18.46 -10.85
C GLY A 427 -23.56 -17.73 -11.05
N LYS A 428 -24.07 -17.05 -10.00
CA LYS A 428 -25.28 -16.20 -10.08
C LYS A 428 -25.13 -15.08 -11.11
N HIS A 429 -23.98 -14.43 -11.17
CA HIS A 429 -23.72 -13.35 -12.12
C HIS A 429 -23.45 -13.85 -13.54
N LEU A 430 -22.77 -14.99 -13.70
CA LEU A 430 -22.61 -15.65 -15.00
C LEU A 430 -23.96 -16.04 -15.60
N ALA A 431 -24.87 -16.59 -14.81
CA ALA A 431 -26.20 -17.01 -15.26
C ALA A 431 -27.13 -15.85 -15.66
N SER A 432 -26.86 -14.64 -15.16
CA SER A 432 -27.65 -13.43 -15.46
C SER A 432 -26.96 -12.47 -16.45
N LEU A 433 -25.79 -12.86 -16.98
CA LEU A 433 -25.00 -12.03 -17.87
C LEU A 433 -25.69 -11.87 -19.23
N LYS A 434 -25.81 -10.63 -19.71
CA LYS A 434 -26.34 -10.36 -21.07
C LYS A 434 -25.28 -10.67 -22.13
N GLU A 435 -25.70 -10.96 -23.36
CA GLU A 435 -24.77 -11.32 -24.45
C GLU A 435 -23.74 -10.22 -24.78
N ASP A 436 -24.08 -8.95 -24.54
CA ASP A 436 -23.26 -7.77 -24.77
C ASP A 436 -22.59 -7.22 -23.50
N GLU A 437 -22.53 -8.01 -22.42
CA GLU A 437 -22.02 -7.62 -21.12
C GLU A 437 -20.65 -8.25 -20.85
N LEU A 438 -19.69 -7.42 -20.42
CA LEU A 438 -18.38 -7.85 -19.93
C LEU A 438 -18.46 -8.08 -18.42
N LEU A 439 -18.12 -9.29 -17.98
CA LEU A 439 -17.90 -9.61 -16.58
C LEU A 439 -16.41 -9.50 -16.25
N ILE A 440 -16.09 -8.77 -15.19
CA ILE A 440 -14.74 -8.71 -14.61
C ILE A 440 -14.85 -9.16 -13.16
N VAL A 441 -14.13 -10.21 -12.79
CA VAL A 441 -13.97 -10.61 -11.39
C VAL A 441 -12.52 -10.37 -11.02
N TYR A 442 -12.26 -9.64 -9.94
CA TYR A 442 -10.89 -9.32 -9.58
C TYR A 442 -10.68 -9.19 -8.09
N SER A 443 -9.42 -9.29 -7.68
CA SER A 443 -8.97 -8.94 -6.35
C SER A 443 -7.79 -7.98 -6.44
N PRO A 444 -7.83 -6.83 -5.75
CA PRO A 444 -6.73 -5.86 -5.81
C PRO A 444 -5.44 -6.39 -5.17
N HIS A 445 -5.53 -7.40 -4.31
CA HIS A 445 -4.40 -8.05 -3.65
C HIS A 445 -4.74 -9.49 -3.26
N GLY A 446 -3.70 -10.33 -3.16
CA GLY A 446 -3.81 -11.63 -2.51
C GLY A 446 -3.65 -11.51 -1.00
N ILE A 447 -3.18 -12.59 -0.38
CA ILE A 447 -2.95 -12.68 1.04
C ILE A 447 -1.66 -13.46 1.34
N GLU A 448 -0.94 -13.08 2.40
CA GLU A 448 0.25 -13.80 2.87
C GLU A 448 0.21 -14.00 4.39
N ALA A 449 0.95 -15.00 4.88
CA ALA A 449 1.14 -15.21 6.30
C ALA A 449 1.90 -14.04 6.94
N VAL A 450 1.48 -13.61 8.14
CA VAL A 450 2.20 -12.57 8.90
C VAL A 450 3.64 -13.05 9.19
N PRO A 451 4.69 -12.24 8.94
CA PRO A 451 6.08 -12.64 9.21
C PRO A 451 6.36 -12.79 10.71
N LEU A 452 7.32 -13.65 11.06
CA LEU A 452 7.69 -13.95 12.44
C LEU A 452 7.97 -12.71 13.30
N TRP A 453 8.71 -11.73 12.76
CA TRP A 453 9.03 -10.50 13.50
C TRP A 453 7.78 -9.67 13.82
N LYS A 454 6.77 -9.68 12.94
CA LYS A 454 5.53 -8.95 13.12
C LYS A 454 4.62 -9.67 14.12
N ARG A 455 4.57 -11.01 14.08
CA ARG A 455 3.89 -11.81 15.11
C ARG A 455 4.46 -11.57 16.50
N PHE A 456 5.79 -11.50 16.64
CA PHE A 456 6.44 -11.18 17.91
C PHE A 456 6.03 -9.79 18.43
N VAL A 457 5.96 -8.81 17.53
CA VAL A 457 5.50 -7.45 17.84
C VAL A 457 4.03 -7.46 18.26
N ASP A 458 3.16 -8.13 17.51
CA ASP A 458 1.73 -8.19 17.79
C ASP A 458 1.41 -8.96 19.08
N LEU A 459 2.22 -9.97 19.43
CA LEU A 459 2.16 -10.67 20.72
C LEU A 459 2.43 -9.73 21.90
N ILE A 460 3.49 -8.90 21.80
CA ILE A 460 3.81 -7.91 22.85
C ILE A 460 2.71 -6.85 22.97
N PHE A 461 2.02 -6.55 21.86
CA PHE A 461 1.11 -5.42 21.77
C PHE A 461 -0.39 -5.78 21.78
N GLY A 462 -0.74 -7.06 21.92
CA GLY A 462 -2.11 -7.54 22.18
C GLY A 462 -2.96 -7.84 20.93
N ASN A 463 -2.36 -8.07 19.77
CA ASN A 463 -3.06 -8.40 18.51
C ASN A 463 -2.71 -9.82 18.01
N ALA A 464 -2.61 -10.80 18.91
CA ALA A 464 -2.06 -12.13 18.61
C ALA A 464 -2.89 -12.98 17.62
N ASP A 465 -4.16 -12.63 17.39
CA ASP A 465 -5.07 -13.41 16.55
C ASP A 465 -4.91 -13.16 15.04
N VAL A 466 -4.15 -12.15 14.63
CA VAL A 466 -3.92 -11.83 13.22
C VAL A 466 -2.91 -12.80 12.63
N SER A 467 -3.37 -13.63 11.69
CA SER A 467 -2.57 -14.67 11.03
C SER A 467 -2.15 -14.32 9.61
N ALA A 468 -2.91 -13.48 8.91
CA ALA A 468 -2.64 -13.08 7.54
C ALA A 468 -2.68 -11.55 7.34
N TYR A 469 -2.01 -11.08 6.29
CA TYR A 469 -1.94 -9.66 5.93
C TYR A 469 -1.55 -9.48 4.45
N HIS A 470 -1.76 -8.27 3.92
CA HIS A 470 -1.44 -7.93 2.54
C HIS A 470 -0.50 -6.70 2.41
N GLU A 471 0.12 -6.22 3.50
CA GLU A 471 0.88 -4.95 3.48
C GLU A 471 2.07 -4.97 2.48
N LEU A 472 2.66 -6.14 2.23
CA LEU A 472 3.74 -6.32 1.25
C LEU A 472 3.25 -6.52 -0.19
N ALA A 473 1.96 -6.31 -0.42
CA ALA A 473 1.34 -6.30 -1.73
C ALA A 473 1.49 -7.64 -2.49
N PRO A 474 1.01 -8.76 -1.91
CA PRO A 474 0.87 -10.00 -2.66
C PRO A 474 -0.02 -9.79 -3.89
N GLU A 475 0.35 -10.40 -5.01
CA GLU A 475 -0.40 -10.26 -6.26
C GLU A 475 -1.84 -10.75 -6.08
N GLY A 476 -2.79 -9.95 -6.55
CA GLY A 476 -4.19 -10.37 -6.62
C GLY A 476 -4.46 -11.19 -7.87
N VAL A 477 -5.74 -11.33 -8.20
CA VAL A 477 -6.19 -12.08 -9.39
C VAL A 477 -7.15 -11.24 -10.21
N VAL A 478 -7.26 -11.56 -11.50
CA VAL A 478 -8.26 -10.96 -12.38
C VAL A 478 -8.75 -11.98 -13.39
N PHE A 479 -10.04 -11.92 -13.70
CA PHE A 479 -10.75 -12.72 -14.68
C PHE A 479 -11.61 -11.79 -15.54
N PHE A 480 -11.61 -12.02 -16.84
CA PHE A 480 -12.42 -11.34 -17.84
C PHE A 480 -13.23 -12.38 -18.58
N TYR A 481 -14.53 -12.16 -18.69
CA TYR A 481 -15.43 -13.04 -19.43
C TYR A 481 -16.45 -12.23 -20.21
N GLY A 482 -16.62 -12.54 -21.49
CA GLY A 482 -17.56 -11.87 -22.36
C GLY A 482 -17.31 -12.16 -23.83
N LYS A 483 -18.25 -11.76 -24.69
CA LYS A 483 -18.25 -12.08 -26.12
C LYS A 483 -17.00 -11.63 -26.88
N GLU A 484 -16.33 -10.57 -26.43
CA GLU A 484 -15.15 -9.97 -27.09
C GLU A 484 -13.81 -10.36 -26.47
N ILE A 485 -13.83 -11.24 -25.47
CA ILE A 485 -12.66 -11.67 -24.68
C ILE A 485 -12.07 -12.95 -25.28
N VAL A 486 -10.74 -13.09 -25.23
CA VAL A 486 -10.06 -14.32 -25.62
C VAL A 486 -10.35 -15.43 -24.60
N ARG A 487 -10.66 -16.62 -25.07
CA ARG A 487 -10.95 -17.79 -24.22
C ARG A 487 -9.67 -18.51 -23.79
N GLY A 488 -9.68 -19.11 -22.60
CA GLY A 488 -8.63 -20.00 -22.10
C GLY A 488 -7.26 -19.36 -21.93
N LYS A 489 -7.19 -18.03 -21.77
CA LYS A 489 -5.93 -17.29 -21.83
C LYS A 489 -5.44 -16.85 -20.45
N ASN A 490 -4.25 -17.30 -20.08
CA ASN A 490 -3.51 -16.73 -18.96
C ASN A 490 -2.71 -15.49 -19.42
N ILE A 491 -2.95 -14.33 -18.81
CA ILE A 491 -2.23 -13.09 -19.05
C ILE A 491 -1.18 -12.84 -17.96
N GLU A 492 0.05 -12.55 -18.40
CA GLU A 492 1.13 -12.22 -17.50
C GLU A 492 1.35 -10.71 -17.39
N GLY A 493 1.69 -10.26 -16.18
CA GLY A 493 2.20 -8.91 -15.95
C GLY A 493 1.16 -7.80 -15.96
N MET A 494 -0.14 -8.13 -15.97
CA MET A 494 -1.21 -7.14 -15.80
C MET A 494 -1.10 -6.46 -14.44
N LYS A 495 -1.22 -5.13 -14.43
CA LYS A 495 -1.19 -4.32 -13.21
C LYS A 495 -2.58 -3.79 -12.87
N LEU A 496 -2.81 -3.50 -11.59
CA LEU A 496 -4.03 -2.88 -11.11
C LEU A 496 -4.37 -1.57 -11.86
N ILE A 497 -3.35 -0.76 -12.13
CA ILE A 497 -3.47 0.50 -12.87
C ILE A 497 -3.83 0.32 -14.36
N ASP A 498 -3.68 -0.88 -14.92
CA ASP A 498 -4.02 -1.17 -16.32
C ASP A 498 -5.54 -1.34 -16.52
N ILE A 499 -6.32 -1.50 -15.43
CA ILE A 499 -7.77 -1.71 -15.52
C ILE A 499 -8.48 -0.48 -16.10
N ALA A 500 -8.33 0.70 -15.49
CA ALA A 500 -8.96 1.94 -15.99
C ALA A 500 -8.71 2.21 -17.49
N PRO A 501 -7.47 2.24 -18.01
CA PRO A 501 -7.24 2.47 -19.44
C PRO A 501 -7.83 1.35 -20.31
N THR A 502 -7.80 0.10 -19.84
CA THR A 502 -8.42 -1.03 -20.55
C THR A 502 -9.95 -0.90 -20.60
N LEU A 503 -10.59 -0.46 -19.52
CA LEU A 503 -12.03 -0.17 -19.47
C LEU A 503 -12.40 0.97 -20.41
N LEU A 504 -11.66 2.07 -20.39
CA LEU A 504 -11.90 3.20 -21.29
C LEU A 504 -11.83 2.75 -22.75
N ASN A 505 -10.80 2.00 -23.13
CA ASN A 505 -10.68 1.44 -24.48
C ASN A 505 -11.85 0.50 -24.82
N TYR A 506 -12.24 -0.37 -23.90
CA TYR A 506 -13.38 -1.27 -24.13
C TYR A 506 -14.69 -0.50 -24.32
N LEU A 507 -14.85 0.65 -23.68
CA LEU A 507 -16.02 1.52 -23.82
C LEU A 507 -15.94 2.46 -25.03
N GLY A 508 -14.86 2.40 -25.82
CA GLY A 508 -14.64 3.29 -26.96
C GLY A 508 -14.31 4.74 -26.57
N LEU A 509 -13.90 4.96 -25.31
CA LEU A 509 -13.44 6.24 -24.81
C LEU A 509 -11.91 6.37 -25.00
N PRO A 510 -11.38 7.59 -25.21
CA PRO A 510 -9.96 7.78 -25.34
C PRO A 510 -9.20 7.48 -24.04
N VAL A 511 -7.92 7.15 -24.14
CA VAL A 511 -7.05 6.86 -23.01
C VAL A 511 -6.12 8.05 -22.75
N GLY A 512 -5.98 8.45 -21.50
CA GLY A 512 -5.07 9.52 -21.11
C GLY A 512 -3.61 9.09 -21.21
N LYS A 513 -2.78 9.83 -21.95
CA LYS A 513 -1.32 9.59 -22.03
C LYS A 513 -0.61 9.82 -20.70
N ASP A 514 -1.24 10.53 -19.79
CA ASP A 514 -0.76 10.79 -18.45
C ASP A 514 -1.11 9.69 -17.44
N MET A 515 -1.89 8.67 -17.83
CA MET A 515 -2.08 7.46 -17.02
C MET A 515 -0.75 6.69 -16.89
N ASP A 516 -0.57 5.99 -15.77
CA ASP A 516 0.59 5.09 -15.58
C ASP A 516 0.32 3.68 -16.12
N GLY A 517 -0.95 3.27 -16.13
CA GLY A 517 -1.39 2.01 -16.71
C GLY A 517 -1.48 2.06 -18.22
N ILE A 518 -1.46 0.87 -18.83
CA ILE A 518 -1.57 0.67 -20.27
C ILE A 518 -2.84 -0.11 -20.62
N VAL A 519 -3.31 0.06 -21.86
CA VAL A 519 -4.38 -0.79 -22.40
C VAL A 519 -3.83 -2.18 -22.63
N ASN A 520 -4.34 -3.17 -21.91
CA ASN A 520 -3.97 -4.56 -22.13
C ASN A 520 -4.82 -5.16 -23.28
N SER A 521 -4.43 -4.83 -24.51
CA SER A 521 -5.14 -5.28 -25.72
C SER A 521 -5.13 -6.80 -25.91
N SER A 522 -4.24 -7.50 -25.20
CA SER A 522 -4.10 -8.96 -25.30
C SER A 522 -5.31 -9.72 -24.75
N ILE A 523 -6.16 -9.06 -23.95
CA ILE A 523 -7.41 -9.58 -23.40
C ILE A 523 -8.48 -9.76 -24.49
N PHE A 524 -8.46 -8.90 -25.51
CA PHE A 524 -9.50 -8.86 -26.54
C PHE A 524 -9.17 -9.73 -27.74
N MET A 525 -10.20 -10.23 -28.41
CA MET A 525 -10.06 -10.90 -29.71
C MET A 525 -9.55 -9.96 -30.79
N GLU A 526 -8.93 -10.51 -31.84
CA GLU A 526 -8.33 -9.71 -32.91
C GLU A 526 -9.35 -8.82 -33.64
N ARG A 527 -10.56 -9.34 -33.90
CA ARG A 527 -11.66 -8.57 -34.50
C ARG A 527 -11.97 -7.29 -33.72
N PHE A 528 -11.98 -7.40 -32.39
CA PHE A 528 -12.30 -6.29 -31.51
C PHE A 528 -11.24 -5.19 -31.57
N LYS A 529 -9.95 -5.59 -31.60
CA LYS A 529 -8.82 -4.65 -31.66
C LYS A 529 -8.83 -3.84 -32.95
N ILE A 530 -9.19 -4.48 -34.07
CA ILE A 530 -9.26 -3.82 -35.39
C ILE A 530 -10.42 -2.82 -35.42
N GLU A 531 -11.59 -3.20 -34.91
CA GLU A 531 -12.78 -2.33 -34.88
C GLU A 531 -12.69 -1.21 -33.84
N ASN A 532 -11.89 -1.38 -32.79
CA ASN A 532 -11.78 -0.46 -31.66
C ASN A 532 -10.31 -0.10 -31.39
N PRO A 533 -9.67 0.67 -32.30
CA PRO A 533 -8.29 1.11 -32.09
C PRO A 533 -8.19 2.04 -30.88
N VAL A 534 -7.06 1.96 -30.17
CA VAL A 534 -6.84 2.79 -28.97
C VAL A 534 -6.70 4.25 -29.37
N LEU A 535 -7.66 5.07 -28.91
CA LEU A 535 -7.62 6.52 -29.06
C LEU A 535 -6.91 7.13 -27.86
N TYR A 536 -6.09 8.16 -28.07
CA TYR A 536 -5.34 8.81 -26.99
C TYR A 536 -5.64 10.31 -26.91
N ILE A 537 -5.72 10.80 -25.67
CA ILE A 537 -5.72 12.24 -25.34
C ILE A 537 -4.54 12.58 -24.44
N SER A 538 -4.21 13.87 -24.27
CA SER A 538 -3.14 14.29 -23.34
C SER A 538 -3.46 13.85 -21.91
N SER A 539 -4.62 14.28 -21.42
CA SER A 539 -5.06 14.11 -20.03
C SER A 539 -6.55 14.41 -19.88
N TYR A 540 -7.24 13.67 -19.02
CA TYR A 540 -8.64 13.91 -18.66
C TYR A 540 -8.82 15.11 -17.73
N GLU A 541 -7.75 15.58 -17.11
CA GLU A 541 -7.73 16.78 -16.30
C GLU A 541 -7.78 18.06 -17.17
N GLU A 542 -7.32 17.98 -18.42
CA GLU A 542 -7.33 19.09 -19.39
C GLU A 542 -8.57 19.08 -20.30
N ILE A 543 -9.14 17.89 -20.53
CA ILE A 543 -10.21 17.68 -21.51
C ILE A 543 -11.48 17.21 -20.80
N ALA A 544 -12.62 17.83 -21.11
CA ALA A 544 -13.92 17.29 -20.70
C ALA A 544 -14.57 16.54 -21.85
N ILE A 545 -15.02 15.32 -21.58
CA ILE A 545 -15.82 14.54 -22.51
C ILE A 545 -17.27 15.00 -22.42
N LYS A 546 -17.88 15.25 -23.57
CA LYS A 546 -19.34 15.44 -23.70
C LYS A 546 -19.90 14.41 -24.66
N GLN A 547 -21.16 14.02 -24.46
CA GLN A 547 -21.89 13.29 -25.49
C GLN A 547 -22.10 14.18 -26.72
N PRO A 548 -22.16 13.61 -27.93
CA PRO A 548 -22.55 14.34 -29.13
C PRO A 548 -24.00 14.81 -28.95
N GLU A 549 -24.31 16.02 -29.40
CA GLU A 549 -25.67 16.58 -29.34
C GLU A 549 -26.70 15.79 -30.15
#